data_AF-A0A4Z0L995-F1
#
_entry.id   AF-A0A4Z0L995-F1
#
_cell.length_a   1.000
_cell.length_b   1.000
_cell.length_c   1.000
_cell.angle_alpha   90.00
_cell.angle_beta   90.00
_cell.angle_gamma   90.00
#
_symmetry.space_group_name_H-M   'P 1'
#
loop_
_entity.id
_entity.type
_entity.pdbx_description
1 polymer ?
#
loop_
_entity_poly.entity_id
_entity_poly.type
_entity_poly.pdbx_seq_one_letter_code
_entity_poly.pdbx_strand_id
1 'polypeptide(L)'
;MKPYSEILQLIQTYHELGETIQAANLAIEEYGIRHPNFKGFELREKAKPDYVLMTTEGTFGLPQVIRIPENTFEFEFILMLNLIAHEMIHVGQKMNGNFVEDRNEREWQAHYEMLFHRTYPQIPDMPKHQQVFFGNKALDYYRKMGEDSVLQEKYAQQKLEVENLVASLS
;
A
#
# COMPACT_ATOMS: atom_id res chain seq x y z
N MET A 1 15.52 -13.41 -0.06
CA MET A 1 15.06 -12.53 -1.15
C MET A 1 16.07 -12.61 -2.27
N LYS A 2 15.61 -12.78 -3.52
CA LYS A 2 16.47 -12.63 -4.71
C LYS A 2 17.06 -11.21 -4.79
N PRO A 3 18.15 -10.99 -5.54
CA PRO A 3 18.62 -9.63 -5.84
C PRO A 3 17.54 -8.78 -6.52
N TYR A 4 17.48 -7.48 -6.21
CA TYR A 4 16.48 -6.56 -6.79
C TYR A 4 16.42 -6.62 -8.32
N SER A 5 17.57 -6.65 -8.99
CA SER A 5 17.64 -6.73 -10.44
C SER A 5 17.02 -8.01 -11.01
N GLU A 6 17.18 -9.13 -10.30
CA GLU A 6 16.58 -10.42 -10.70
C GLU A 6 15.06 -10.38 -10.50
N ILE A 7 14.60 -9.85 -9.37
CA ILE A 7 13.16 -9.66 -9.11
C ILE A 7 12.54 -8.79 -10.20
N LEU A 8 13.16 -7.63 -10.49
CA LEU A 8 12.66 -6.70 -11.49
C LEU A 8 12.58 -7.34 -12.88
N GLN A 9 13.61 -8.11 -13.27
CA GLN A 9 13.61 -8.83 -14.55
C GLN A 9 12.48 -9.87 -14.63
N LEU A 10 12.23 -10.62 -13.55
CA LEU A 10 11.14 -11.60 -13.50
C LEU A 10 9.77 -10.91 -13.58
N ILE A 11 9.58 -9.80 -12.86
CA ILE A 11 8.35 -8.99 -12.93
C ILE A 11 8.11 -8.47 -14.35
N GLN A 12 9.15 -7.95 -15.00
CA GLN A 12 9.08 -7.49 -16.39
C GLN A 12 8.74 -8.63 -17.35
N THR A 13 9.33 -9.81 -17.17
CA THR A 13 9.02 -11.00 -17.97
C THR A 13 7.55 -11.39 -17.83
N TYR A 14 7.02 -11.45 -16.61
CA TYR A 14 5.59 -11.72 -16.39
C TYR A 14 4.71 -10.64 -17.01
N HIS A 15 5.08 -9.37 -16.91
CA HIS A 15 4.35 -8.28 -17.54
C HIS A 15 4.28 -8.44 -19.07
N GLU A 16 5.40 -8.74 -19.73
CA GLU A 16 5.45 -8.96 -21.19
C GLU A 16 4.58 -10.14 -21.65
N LEU A 17 4.39 -11.14 -20.79
CA LEU A 17 3.51 -12.29 -21.03
C LEU A 17 2.03 -12.01 -20.68
N GLY A 18 1.70 -10.83 -20.13
CA GLY A 18 0.35 -10.50 -19.67
C GLY A 18 -0.04 -11.18 -18.34
N GLU A 19 0.94 -11.71 -17.60
CA GLU A 19 0.76 -12.46 -16.36
C GLU A 19 0.84 -11.55 -15.12
N THR A 20 0.04 -10.49 -15.10
CA THR A 20 0.06 -9.45 -14.04
C THR A 20 -0.21 -10.02 -12.63
N ILE A 21 -1.09 -11.02 -12.50
CA ILE A 21 -1.37 -11.67 -11.20
C ILE A 21 -0.14 -12.46 -10.73
N GLN A 22 0.57 -13.14 -11.63
CA GLN A 22 1.76 -13.92 -11.31
C GLN A 22 2.90 -12.99 -10.88
N ALA A 23 3.07 -11.87 -11.58
CA ALA A 23 4.00 -10.81 -11.17
C ALA A 23 3.69 -10.30 -9.75
N ALA A 24 2.42 -9.98 -9.44
CA ALA A 24 2.03 -9.51 -8.11
C ALA A 24 2.26 -10.56 -7.03
N ASN A 25 1.96 -11.84 -7.30
CA ASN A 25 2.27 -12.93 -6.38
C ASN A 25 3.77 -13.07 -6.16
N LEU A 26 4.60 -13.04 -7.22
CA LEU A 26 6.05 -13.08 -7.07
C LEU A 26 6.55 -11.95 -6.17
N ALA A 27 6.06 -10.72 -6.38
CA ALA A 27 6.45 -9.56 -5.59
C ALA A 27 6.16 -9.76 -4.09
N ILE A 28 4.95 -10.18 -3.73
CA ILE A 28 4.61 -10.35 -2.30
C ILE A 28 5.34 -11.51 -1.64
N GLU A 29 5.68 -12.57 -2.37
CA GLU A 29 6.46 -13.70 -1.86
C GLU A 29 7.93 -13.32 -1.66
N GLU A 30 8.56 -12.68 -2.66
CA GLU A 30 9.97 -12.28 -2.57
C GLU A 30 10.21 -11.25 -1.46
N TYR A 31 9.29 -10.29 -1.32
CA TYR A 31 9.32 -9.31 -0.25
C TYR A 31 8.69 -9.82 1.05
N GLY A 32 8.18 -11.05 1.12
CA GLY A 32 7.65 -11.64 2.35
C GLY A 32 6.55 -10.83 3.02
N ILE A 33 5.71 -10.13 2.24
CA ILE A 33 4.62 -9.29 2.75
C ILE A 33 3.25 -9.99 2.70
N ARG A 34 3.19 -11.26 2.29
CA ARG A 34 1.92 -11.99 2.23
C ARG A 34 1.25 -12.09 3.61
N HIS A 35 0.07 -11.51 3.75
CA HIS A 35 -0.73 -11.61 4.98
C HIS A 35 -1.58 -12.91 5.01
N PRO A 36 -1.77 -13.57 6.17
CA PRO A 36 -2.58 -14.80 6.25
C PRO A 36 -4.05 -14.64 5.84
N ASN A 37 -4.62 -13.44 6.03
CA ASN A 37 -5.99 -13.13 5.60
C ASN A 37 -6.11 -12.76 4.10
N PHE A 38 -5.01 -12.85 3.34
CA PHE A 38 -4.99 -12.56 1.91
C PHE A 38 -5.49 -13.77 1.10
N LYS A 39 -6.57 -13.59 0.36
CA LYS A 39 -7.17 -14.62 -0.50
C LYS A 39 -6.46 -14.71 -1.85
N GLY A 40 -6.06 -13.58 -2.43
CA GLY A 40 -5.46 -13.52 -3.76
C GLY A 40 -5.68 -12.17 -4.46
N PHE A 41 -5.07 -12.03 -5.62
CA PHE A 41 -5.28 -10.88 -6.51
C PHE A 41 -6.39 -11.15 -7.52
N GLU A 42 -7.16 -10.11 -7.85
CA GLU A 42 -8.05 -10.09 -9.00
C GLU A 42 -7.71 -8.88 -9.89
N LEU A 43 -8.02 -8.97 -11.19
CA LEU A 43 -7.81 -7.86 -12.10
C LEU A 43 -8.99 -6.88 -12.09
N ARG A 44 -8.69 -5.64 -12.43
CA ARG A 44 -9.65 -4.58 -12.76
C ARG A 44 -9.18 -3.81 -13.98
N GLU A 45 -9.99 -2.84 -14.43
CA GLU A 45 -9.65 -2.04 -15.61
C GLU A 45 -8.26 -1.39 -15.49
N LYS A 46 -7.60 -1.20 -16.64
CA LYS A 46 -6.31 -0.52 -16.72
C LYS A 46 -6.35 0.84 -16.01
N ALA A 47 -5.32 1.09 -15.21
CA ALA A 47 -5.10 2.38 -14.57
C ALA A 47 -4.67 3.42 -15.60
N LYS A 48 -5.01 4.67 -15.32
CA LYS A 48 -4.58 5.83 -16.10
C LYS A 48 -3.24 6.34 -15.55
N PRO A 49 -2.41 7.02 -16.36
CA PRO A 49 -1.11 7.52 -15.93
C PRO A 49 -1.13 8.43 -14.69
N ASP A 50 -2.23 9.17 -14.50
CA ASP A 50 -2.45 10.11 -13.40
C ASP A 50 -3.00 9.47 -12.13
N TYR A 51 -3.49 8.22 -12.22
CA TYR A 51 -4.16 7.56 -11.11
C TYR A 51 -4.14 6.04 -11.20
N VAL A 52 -3.47 5.41 -10.24
CA VAL A 52 -3.49 3.96 -10.01
C VAL A 52 -4.40 3.68 -8.81
N LEU A 53 -5.47 2.93 -9.05
CA LEU A 53 -6.40 2.48 -8.01
C LEU A 53 -6.22 0.98 -7.78
N MET A 54 -5.86 0.62 -6.56
CA MET A 54 -5.97 -0.74 -6.04
C MET A 54 -7.04 -0.74 -4.95
N THR A 55 -7.70 -1.87 -4.72
CA THR A 55 -8.71 -1.99 -3.66
C THR A 55 -8.62 -3.32 -2.95
N THR A 56 -8.68 -3.29 -1.62
CA THR A 56 -8.89 -4.49 -0.79
C THR A 56 -10.38 -4.71 -0.56
N GLU A 57 -10.91 -5.81 -1.07
CA GLU A 57 -12.33 -6.15 -1.07
C GLU A 57 -12.62 -7.45 -0.33
N GLY A 58 -13.81 -7.53 0.26
CA GLY A 58 -14.26 -8.67 1.04
C GLY A 58 -15.03 -8.26 2.29
N THR A 59 -15.68 -9.25 2.90
CA THR A 59 -16.38 -9.08 4.17
C THR A 59 -15.38 -9.09 5.32
N PHE A 60 -15.53 -8.18 6.28
CA PHE A 60 -14.70 -8.17 7.49
C PHE A 60 -14.72 -9.53 8.19
N GLY A 61 -13.56 -9.98 8.66
CA GLY A 61 -13.38 -11.27 9.31
C GLY A 61 -13.21 -12.46 8.37
N LEU A 62 -13.38 -12.28 7.06
CA LEU A 62 -13.10 -13.29 6.05
C LEU A 62 -11.82 -12.96 5.26
N PRO A 63 -11.28 -13.90 4.47
CA PRO A 63 -10.17 -13.61 3.57
C PRO A 63 -10.51 -12.52 2.54
N GLN A 64 -9.59 -11.59 2.33
CA GLN A 64 -9.75 -10.41 1.46
C GLN A 64 -9.06 -10.62 0.11
N VAL A 65 -9.62 -10.04 -0.95
CA VAL A 65 -9.04 -9.97 -2.30
C VAL A 65 -8.45 -8.58 -2.52
N ILE A 66 -7.28 -8.47 -3.14
CA ILE A 66 -6.77 -7.19 -3.63
C ILE A 66 -7.03 -7.10 -5.13
N ARG A 67 -7.78 -6.10 -5.60
CA ARG A 67 -7.94 -5.81 -7.01
C ARG A 67 -6.83 -4.89 -7.50
N ILE A 68 -6.10 -5.32 -8.52
CA ILE A 68 -5.02 -4.56 -9.16
C ILE A 68 -5.32 -4.31 -10.64
N PRO A 69 -4.92 -3.16 -11.20
CA PRO A 69 -5.10 -2.89 -12.63
C PRO A 69 -4.39 -3.92 -13.52
N GLU A 70 -4.97 -4.26 -14.67
CA GLU A 70 -4.35 -5.12 -15.68
C GLU A 70 -2.92 -4.67 -16.06
N ASN A 71 -2.68 -3.36 -16.09
CA ASN A 71 -1.41 -2.74 -16.43
C ASN A 71 -0.57 -2.33 -15.22
N THR A 72 -0.74 -2.97 -14.05
CA THR A 72 0.00 -2.63 -12.81
C THR A 72 1.49 -2.49 -13.06
N PHE A 73 2.12 -3.42 -13.77
CA PHE A 73 3.58 -3.41 -13.99
C PHE A 73 4.04 -2.67 -15.26
N GLU A 74 3.16 -1.89 -15.90
CA GLU A 74 3.58 -0.82 -16.83
C GLU A 74 4.10 0.41 -16.05
N PHE A 75 3.77 0.52 -14.76
CA PHE A 75 4.24 1.58 -13.87
C PHE A 75 5.53 1.17 -13.14
N GLU A 76 6.18 2.15 -12.51
CA GLU A 76 7.42 1.94 -11.77
C GLU A 76 7.23 0.91 -10.63
N PHE A 77 8.14 -0.06 -10.54
CA PHE A 77 7.99 -1.24 -9.69
C PHE A 77 7.98 -0.92 -8.20
N ILE A 78 8.84 -0.01 -7.72
CA ILE A 78 8.88 0.39 -6.31
C ILE A 78 7.56 1.05 -5.91
N LEU A 79 6.98 1.90 -6.76
CA LEU A 79 5.65 2.47 -6.54
C LEU A 79 4.57 1.38 -6.44
N MET A 80 4.55 0.41 -7.36
CA MET A 80 3.56 -0.67 -7.34
C MET A 80 3.70 -1.56 -6.12
N LEU A 81 4.94 -1.88 -5.73
CA LEU A 81 5.23 -2.66 -4.54
C LEU A 81 4.73 -1.94 -3.26
N ASN A 82 4.92 -0.63 -3.18
CA ASN A 82 4.43 0.18 -2.07
C ASN A 82 2.89 0.23 -2.02
N LEU A 83 2.21 0.38 -3.16
CA LEU A 83 0.75 0.31 -3.23
C LEU A 83 0.22 -1.08 -2.84
N ILE A 84 0.89 -2.15 -3.25
CA ILE A 84 0.53 -3.52 -2.84
C ILE A 84 0.71 -3.71 -1.33
N ALA A 85 1.80 -3.19 -0.75
CA ALA A 85 2.04 -3.23 0.69
C ALA A 85 0.97 -2.45 1.47
N HIS A 86 0.55 -1.29 0.95
CA HIS A 86 -0.58 -0.51 1.47
C HIS A 86 -1.89 -1.30 1.49
N GLU A 87 -2.25 -1.95 0.38
CA GLU A 87 -3.43 -2.80 0.33
C GLU A 87 -3.30 -4.00 1.29
N MET A 88 -2.09 -4.53 1.48
CA MET A 88 -1.86 -5.60 2.44
C MET A 88 -2.09 -5.17 3.90
N ILE A 89 -1.87 -3.89 4.23
CA ILE A 89 -2.30 -3.34 5.52
C ILE A 89 -3.83 -3.38 5.65
N HIS A 90 -4.57 -3.01 4.60
CA HIS A 90 -6.03 -3.14 4.60
C HIS A 90 -6.51 -4.59 4.77
N VAL A 91 -5.78 -5.57 4.22
CA VAL A 91 -6.08 -7.00 4.44
C VAL A 91 -6.01 -7.35 5.93
N GLY A 92 -4.99 -6.84 6.64
CA GLY A 92 -4.80 -7.04 8.08
C GLY A 92 -5.83 -6.32 8.94
N GLN A 93 -6.19 -5.08 8.59
CA GLN A 93 -7.21 -4.27 9.26
C GLN A 93 -8.63 -4.84 9.14
N LYS A 94 -8.84 -5.81 8.24
CA LYS A 94 -10.12 -6.52 8.05
C LYS A 94 -10.10 -7.94 8.59
N MET A 95 -9.03 -8.36 9.26
CA MET A 95 -8.94 -9.67 9.93
C MET A 95 -9.68 -9.65 11.27
N ASN A 96 -10.33 -10.76 11.62
CA ASN A 96 -11.04 -10.89 12.91
C ASN A 96 -10.09 -10.59 14.09
N GLY A 97 -10.55 -9.77 15.03
CA GLY A 97 -9.76 -9.31 16.18
C GLY A 97 -8.86 -8.10 15.91
N ASN A 98 -8.79 -7.59 14.67
CA ASN A 98 -7.98 -6.43 14.28
C ASN A 98 -8.77 -5.42 13.43
N PHE A 99 -10.08 -5.33 13.64
CA PHE A 99 -10.93 -4.46 12.85
C PHE A 99 -10.63 -2.99 13.12
N VAL A 100 -10.35 -2.27 12.04
CA VAL A 100 -10.32 -0.81 12.02
C VAL A 100 -11.55 -0.37 11.24
N GLU A 101 -12.59 0.09 11.94
CA GLU A 101 -13.90 0.38 11.34
C GLU A 101 -13.95 1.76 10.66
N ASP A 102 -13.27 2.76 11.21
CA ASP A 102 -13.20 4.09 10.61
C ASP A 102 -12.35 4.06 9.34
N ARG A 103 -12.91 4.62 8.25
CA ARG A 103 -12.23 4.63 6.95
C ARG A 103 -10.98 5.52 6.98
N ASN A 104 -11.06 6.69 7.60
CA ASN A 104 -9.93 7.62 7.63
C ASN A 104 -8.77 7.04 8.46
N GLU A 105 -9.09 6.34 9.55
CA GLU A 105 -8.10 5.59 10.34
C GLU A 105 -7.42 4.50 9.52
N ARG A 106 -8.18 3.69 8.77
CA ARG A 106 -7.59 2.65 7.91
C ARG A 106 -6.60 3.21 6.91
N GLU A 107 -7.02 4.25 6.20
CA GLU A 107 -6.23 4.90 5.15
C GLU A 107 -5.01 5.61 5.75
N TRP A 108 -5.15 6.25 6.91
CA TRP A 108 -4.04 6.84 7.66
C TRP A 108 -2.96 5.80 7.97
N GLN A 109 -3.33 4.69 8.61
CA GLN A 109 -2.39 3.64 8.97
C GLN A 109 -1.67 3.06 7.75
N ALA A 110 -2.40 2.85 6.64
CA ALA A 110 -1.83 2.28 5.42
C ALA A 110 -0.89 3.26 4.68
N HIS A 111 -1.20 4.56 4.66
CA HIS A 111 -0.26 5.57 4.14
C HIS A 111 0.95 5.78 5.07
N TYR A 112 0.74 5.72 6.39
CA TYR A 112 1.84 5.81 7.35
C TYR A 112 2.80 4.62 7.19
N GLU A 113 2.29 3.41 6.99
CA GLU A 113 3.12 2.24 6.65
C GLU A 113 3.91 2.44 5.36
N MET A 114 3.27 3.01 4.33
CA MET A 114 3.91 3.30 3.05
C MET A 114 5.06 4.33 3.16
N LEU A 115 5.07 5.17 4.19
CA LEU A 115 6.10 6.20 4.39
C LEU A 115 7.22 5.78 5.34
N PHE A 116 6.93 4.88 6.30
CA PHE A 116 7.85 4.56 7.39
C PHE A 116 8.15 3.07 7.56
N HIS A 117 7.50 2.21 6.77
CA HIS A 117 7.76 0.76 6.67
C HIS A 117 7.87 0.05 8.03
N ARG A 118 6.96 0.36 8.96
CA ARG A 118 6.99 -0.17 10.33
C ARG A 118 6.66 -1.66 10.37
N THR A 119 5.78 -2.11 9.47
CA THR A 119 5.31 -3.49 9.34
C THR A 119 6.15 -4.27 8.33
N TYR A 120 6.52 -3.62 7.23
CA TYR A 120 7.24 -4.22 6.11
C TYR A 120 8.58 -3.48 5.83
N PRO A 121 9.55 -3.52 6.76
CA PRO A 121 10.82 -2.78 6.67
C PRO A 121 11.71 -3.16 5.46
N GLN A 122 11.40 -4.27 4.80
CA GLN A 122 12.07 -4.74 3.59
C GLN A 122 11.58 -4.06 2.30
N ILE A 123 10.48 -3.30 2.36
CA ILE A 123 9.97 -2.55 1.22
C ILE A 123 10.84 -1.30 1.03
N PRO A 124 11.33 -1.02 -0.19
CA PRO A 124 12.15 0.15 -0.45
C PRO A 124 11.32 1.44 -0.45
N ASP A 125 11.93 2.51 0.04
CA ASP A 125 11.35 3.85 0.00
C ASP A 125 11.06 4.27 -1.45
N MET A 126 9.90 4.89 -1.66
CA MET A 126 9.58 5.51 -2.94
C MET A 126 10.45 6.75 -3.21
N PRO A 127 10.58 7.21 -4.47
CA PRO A 127 11.14 8.52 -4.78
C PRO A 127 10.52 9.68 -3.98
N LYS A 128 11.32 10.71 -3.66
CA LYS A 128 10.92 11.85 -2.80
C LYS A 128 9.58 12.48 -3.19
N HIS A 129 9.34 12.70 -4.48
CA HIS A 129 8.10 13.32 -4.96
C HIS A 129 6.85 12.46 -4.68
N GLN A 130 6.98 11.13 -4.71
CA GLN A 130 5.90 10.22 -4.34
C GLN A 130 5.71 10.19 -2.82
N GLN A 131 6.80 10.18 -2.04
CA GLN A 131 6.70 10.31 -0.58
C GLN A 131 5.99 11.60 -0.17
N VAL A 132 6.29 12.74 -0.80
CA VAL A 132 5.57 14.00 -0.57
C VAL A 132 4.09 13.87 -0.96
N PHE A 133 3.78 13.26 -2.10
CA PHE A 133 2.40 13.05 -2.54
C PHE A 133 1.59 12.21 -1.54
N PHE A 134 2.12 11.05 -1.13
CA PHE A 134 1.44 10.15 -0.20
C PHE A 134 1.44 10.66 1.24
N GLY A 135 2.46 11.43 1.64
CA GLY A 135 2.49 12.17 2.91
C GLY A 135 1.35 13.17 3.00
N ASN A 136 1.15 13.98 1.96
CA ASN A 136 0.02 14.91 1.90
C ASN A 136 -1.34 14.18 1.90
N LYS A 137 -1.45 13.04 1.21
CA LYS A 137 -2.64 12.18 1.27
C LYS A 137 -2.91 11.64 2.69
N ALA A 138 -1.88 11.20 3.41
CA ALA A 138 -2.02 10.76 4.79
C ALA A 138 -2.58 11.91 5.65
N LEU A 139 -1.99 13.10 5.56
CA LEU A 139 -2.44 14.28 6.30
C LEU A 139 -3.90 14.66 5.96
N ASP A 140 -4.35 14.48 4.72
CA ASP A 140 -5.76 14.64 4.36
C ASP A 140 -6.68 13.69 5.12
N TYR A 141 -6.30 12.41 5.26
CA TYR A 141 -7.08 11.45 6.03
C TYR A 141 -7.08 11.76 7.53
N TYR A 142 -5.94 12.16 8.10
CA TYR A 142 -5.90 12.62 9.49
C TYR A 142 -6.86 13.79 9.74
N ARG A 143 -6.87 14.79 8.85
CA ARG A 143 -7.79 15.93 8.97
C ARG A 143 -9.26 15.47 8.92
N LYS A 144 -9.58 14.48 8.08
CA LYS A 144 -10.94 13.91 7.94
C LYS A 144 -11.39 13.04 9.11
N MET A 145 -10.51 12.66 10.05
CA MET A 145 -10.90 11.97 11.29
C MET A 145 -11.78 12.84 12.20
N GLY A 146 -11.73 14.17 12.03
CA GLY A 146 -12.45 15.14 12.86
C GLY A 146 -11.50 15.90 13.78
N GLU A 147 -11.66 17.21 13.83
CA GLU A 147 -10.89 18.12 14.69
C GLU A 147 -11.07 17.75 16.16
N ASP A 148 -9.96 17.70 16.89
CA ASP A 148 -9.89 17.32 18.31
C ASP A 148 -10.54 15.95 18.64
N SER A 149 -10.66 15.08 17.64
CA SER A 149 -11.20 13.74 17.83
C SER A 149 -10.22 12.83 18.56
N VAL A 150 -10.75 11.79 19.21
CA VAL A 150 -9.96 10.72 19.84
C VAL A 150 -8.97 10.08 18.84
N LEU A 151 -9.35 9.99 17.56
CA LEU A 151 -8.47 9.48 16.52
C LEU A 151 -7.31 10.43 16.22
N GLN A 152 -7.54 11.74 16.15
CA GLN A 152 -6.46 12.70 15.99
C GLN A 152 -5.49 12.65 17.18
N GLU A 153 -6.01 12.65 18.41
CA GLU A 153 -5.15 12.53 19.59
C GLU A 153 -4.32 11.23 19.57
N LYS A 154 -4.94 10.10 19.21
CA LYS A 154 -4.26 8.79 19.06
C LYS A 154 -3.08 8.84 18.09
N TYR A 155 -3.19 9.60 16.99
CA TYR A 155 -2.19 9.65 15.92
C TYR A 155 -1.37 10.93 15.88
N ALA A 156 -1.47 11.82 16.87
CA ALA A 156 -0.82 13.12 16.87
C ALA A 156 0.70 13.05 16.67
N GLN A 157 1.36 12.07 17.29
CA GLN A 157 2.80 11.86 17.12
C GLN A 157 3.16 11.39 15.71
N GLN A 158 2.39 10.45 15.15
CA GLN A 158 2.60 9.98 13.78
C GLN A 158 2.37 11.13 12.78
N LYS A 159 1.40 12.00 13.04
CA LYS A 159 1.20 13.21 12.24
C LYS A 159 2.42 14.10 12.22
N LEU A 160 3.02 14.36 13.38
CA LEU A 160 4.24 15.17 13.44
C LEU A 160 5.39 14.52 12.64
N GLU A 161 5.52 13.19 12.67
CA GLU A 161 6.50 12.48 11.85
C GLU A 161 6.24 12.68 10.35
N VAL A 162 4.99 12.54 9.89
CA VAL A 162 4.62 12.77 8.49
C VAL A 162 4.87 14.22 8.07
N GLU A 163 4.50 15.20 8.90
CA GLU A 163 4.74 16.62 8.63
C GLU A 163 6.23 16.93 8.49
N ASN A 164 7.06 16.40 9.38
CA ASN A 164 8.51 16.57 9.32
C ASN A 164 9.11 15.89 8.08
N LEU A 165 8.63 14.69 7.72
CA LEU A 165 9.06 14.01 6.51
C LEU A 165 8.75 14.87 5.27
N VAL A 166 7.50 15.29 5.11
CA VAL A 166 7.07 16.13 3.98
C VAL A 166 7.88 17.42 3.91
N ALA A 167 8.09 18.11 5.04
CA ALA A 167 8.87 19.34 5.10
C ALA A 167 10.35 19.14 4.75
N SER A 168 10.95 17.98 5.05
CA SER A 168 12.36 17.68 4.74
C SER A 168 12.60 17.23 3.29
N LEU A 169 11.54 16.86 2.58
CA LEU A 169 11.57 16.41 1.19
C LEU A 169 11.12 17.47 0.19
N SER A 170 10.53 18.56 0.67
CA SER A 170 10.08 19.72 -0.12
C SER A 170 11.22 20.72 -0.32
#